data_AF-A0A519PMZ0-F1
#
_entry.id   AF-A0A519PMZ0-F1
#
_cell.length_a   1.000
_cell.length_b   1.000
_cell.length_c   1.000
_cell.angle_alpha   90.00
_cell.angle_beta   90.00
_cell.angle_gamma   90.00
#
_symmetry.space_group_name_H-M   'P 1'
#
loop_
_entity.id
_entity.type
_entity.pdbx_description
1 polymer ?
#
loop_
_entity_poly.entity_id
_entity_poly.type
_entity_poly.pdbx_seq_one_letter_code
_entity_poly.pdbx_strand_id
1 'polypeptide(L)'
;MKRLAIAALALIAVAAPAVTVTAWGNTGHRLIGVAAMRALPDDLPAFLRTPAAIADVGELAREPDRWKGAGQPHDRERDTAHFIDMDDQGRVFDQRGMSLADLPRLKSEYDAALTKAGLDVNDAGYLPYAMIDGWQQLGRDFAYWRVLNAAEKRETNMERQAWYRADRIRREALILRDIGVMGHYVGDGSQPHHTSIHYNGWGDFPNPEGFTNSRQTHALFEGEFTNRVARLDAVEAAMPAAKLDGFDVKARTVSYLTTT
;
A
#
# COMPACT_ATOMS: atom_id res chain seq x y z
N MET A 1 -40.29 27.05 2.93
CA MET A 1 -40.39 25.61 3.29
C MET A 1 -39.43 24.72 2.49
N LYS A 2 -39.40 24.77 1.15
CA LYS A 2 -38.48 23.95 0.33
C LYS A 2 -36.98 24.15 0.61
N ARG A 3 -36.54 25.39 0.91
CA ARG A 3 -35.12 25.70 1.23
C ARG A 3 -34.66 25.22 2.62
N LEU A 4 -35.57 25.15 3.59
CA LEU A 4 -35.28 24.63 4.93
C LEU A 4 -35.22 23.10 4.96
N ALA A 5 -36.02 22.44 4.11
CA ALA A 5 -35.96 20.99 3.93
C ALA A 5 -34.63 20.53 3.30
N ILE A 6 -34.08 21.30 2.34
CA ILE A 6 -32.78 21.00 1.72
C ILE A 6 -31.62 21.16 2.72
N ALA A 7 -31.66 22.19 3.56
CA ALA A 7 -30.65 22.39 4.61
C ALA A 7 -30.70 21.29 5.69
N ALA A 8 -31.90 20.81 6.06
CA ALA A 8 -32.07 19.71 6.99
C ALA A 8 -31.59 18.36 6.41
N LEU A 9 -31.82 18.10 5.12
CA LEU A 9 -31.29 16.92 4.42
C LEU A 9 -29.76 16.94 4.32
N ALA A 10 -29.15 18.11 4.11
CA ALA A 10 -27.69 18.26 4.10
C ALA A 10 -27.06 18.05 5.49
N LEU A 11 -27.71 18.50 6.58
CA LEU A 11 -27.23 18.24 7.93
C LEU A 11 -27.33 16.76 8.34
N ILE A 12 -28.36 16.05 7.86
CA ILE A 12 -28.52 14.61 8.12
C ILE A 12 -27.48 13.79 7.34
N ALA A 13 -27.08 14.22 6.15
CA ALA A 13 -26.02 13.56 5.37
C ALA A 13 -24.62 13.71 6.00
N VAL A 14 -24.35 14.78 6.75
CA VAL A 14 -23.08 14.98 7.48
C VAL A 14 -23.10 14.28 8.85
N ALA A 15 -24.28 13.96 9.37
CA ALA A 15 -24.46 13.25 10.64
C ALA A 15 -24.62 11.72 10.48
N ALA A 16 -24.37 11.17 9.28
CA ALA A 16 -24.14 9.74 9.16
C ALA A 16 -22.91 9.39 10.01
N PRO A 17 -22.97 8.42 10.93
CA PRO A 17 -21.78 7.98 11.64
C PRO A 17 -20.76 7.57 10.58
N ALA A 18 -19.56 8.16 10.64
CA ALA A 18 -18.44 7.72 9.83
C ALA A 18 -18.37 6.21 9.97
N VAL A 19 -18.60 5.49 8.87
CA VAL A 19 -18.49 4.03 8.86
C VAL A 19 -17.07 3.76 9.34
N THR A 20 -16.94 3.18 10.52
CA THR A 20 -15.66 2.74 11.04
C THR A 20 -15.25 1.56 10.19
N VAL A 21 -14.58 1.82 9.08
CA VAL A 21 -13.97 0.80 8.23
C VAL A 21 -12.79 0.25 9.01
N THR A 22 -13.05 -0.78 9.79
CA THR A 22 -12.02 -1.56 10.45
C THR A 22 -11.59 -2.59 9.40
N ALA A 23 -10.38 -2.44 8.85
CA ALA A 23 -9.93 -3.22 7.70
C ALA A 23 -8.39 -3.31 7.51
N TRP A 24 -7.70 -4.28 8.14
CA TRP A 24 -6.27 -4.54 8.49
C TRP A 24 -5.68 -3.34 9.19
N GLY A 25 -5.97 -2.19 8.63
CA GLY A 25 -6.75 -1.17 9.29
C GLY A 25 -6.01 0.12 9.17
N ASN A 26 -6.71 1.22 9.40
CA ASN A 26 -6.03 2.44 9.86
C ASN A 26 -4.99 2.11 10.96
N THR A 27 -5.23 1.08 11.78
CA THR A 27 -4.27 0.57 12.78
C THR A 27 -3.10 -0.19 12.14
N GLY A 28 -3.34 -1.26 11.36
CA GLY A 28 -2.29 -2.11 10.81
C GLY A 28 -1.29 -1.34 9.95
N HIS A 29 -1.78 -0.60 8.94
CA HIS A 29 -0.91 0.19 8.07
C HIS A 29 -0.09 1.23 8.83
N ARG A 30 -0.69 1.88 9.84
CA ARG A 30 0.02 2.84 10.67
C ARG A 30 1.13 2.19 11.48
N LEU A 31 0.84 1.05 12.11
CA LEU A 31 1.83 0.34 12.92
C LEU A 31 3.00 -0.15 12.06
N ILE A 32 2.70 -0.74 10.90
CA ILE A 32 3.72 -1.19 9.94
C ILE A 32 4.57 0.01 9.48
N GLY A 33 3.95 1.12 9.08
CA GLY A 33 4.67 2.33 8.66
C GLY A 33 5.58 2.90 9.75
N VAL A 34 5.09 3.00 10.99
CA VAL A 34 5.89 3.48 12.13
C VAL A 34 7.05 2.52 12.43
N ALA A 35 6.81 1.22 12.48
CA ALA A 35 7.83 0.22 12.76
C ALA A 35 8.94 0.23 11.69
N ALA A 36 8.55 0.29 10.41
CA ALA A 36 9.48 0.39 9.29
C ALA A 36 10.34 1.65 9.37
N MET A 37 9.75 2.81 9.66
CA MET A 37 10.49 4.07 9.78
C MET A 37 11.46 4.10 10.96
N ARG A 38 11.10 3.47 12.08
CA ARG A 38 11.99 3.34 13.25
C ARG A 38 13.16 2.37 13.02
N ALA A 39 12.97 1.38 12.15
CA ALA A 39 13.98 0.40 11.78
C ALA A 39 14.94 0.90 10.67
N LEU A 40 14.74 2.11 10.14
CA LEU A 40 15.62 2.66 9.10
C LEU A 40 17.06 2.80 9.61
N PRO A 41 18.07 2.39 8.82
CA PRO A 41 19.46 2.49 9.23
C PRO A 41 19.94 3.94 9.31
N ASP A 42 20.93 4.18 10.16
CA ASP A 42 21.43 5.53 10.47
C ASP A 42 22.17 6.21 9.31
N ASP A 43 22.55 5.46 8.28
CA ASP A 43 23.19 5.96 7.05
C ASP A 43 22.18 6.61 6.08
N LEU A 44 20.88 6.48 6.32
CA LEU A 44 19.85 7.19 5.57
C LEU A 44 19.70 8.66 5.99
N PRO A 45 19.17 9.53 5.10
CA PRO A 45 19.00 10.95 5.37
C PRO A 45 18.26 11.25 6.67
N ALA A 46 18.81 12.17 7.48
CA ALA A 46 18.31 12.46 8.82
C ALA A 46 16.84 12.95 8.84
N PHE A 47 16.35 13.58 7.76
CA PHE A 47 14.96 14.05 7.71
C PHE A 47 13.93 12.92 7.83
N LEU A 48 14.30 11.68 7.43
CA LEU A 48 13.45 10.50 7.55
C LEU A 48 13.31 10.02 9.00
N ARG A 49 14.32 10.26 9.84
CA ARG A 49 14.43 9.66 11.18
C ARG A 49 13.92 10.56 12.29
N THR A 50 13.27 11.68 11.94
CA THR A 50 12.67 12.57 12.94
C THR A 50 11.38 11.94 13.52
N PRO A 51 11.02 12.23 14.79
CA PRO A 51 9.75 11.76 15.34
C PRO A 51 8.52 12.18 14.51
N ALA A 52 8.57 13.38 13.91
CA ALA A 52 7.53 13.87 13.02
C ALA A 52 7.43 13.03 11.74
N ALA A 53 8.55 12.78 11.05
CA ALA A 53 8.57 11.95 9.85
C ALA A 53 8.07 10.52 10.09
N ILE A 54 8.46 9.92 11.22
CA ILE A 54 7.99 8.58 11.63
C ILE A 54 6.47 8.60 11.84
N ALA A 55 5.94 9.61 12.52
CA ALA A 55 4.50 9.75 12.75
C ALA A 55 3.75 9.99 11.44
N ASP A 56 4.23 10.91 10.61
CA ASP A 56 3.61 11.29 9.33
C ASP A 56 3.54 10.08 8.38
N VAL A 57 4.63 9.34 8.20
CA VAL A 57 4.62 8.13 7.34
C VAL A 57 3.62 7.09 7.85
N GLY A 58 3.52 6.89 9.17
CA GLY A 58 2.49 6.04 9.76
C GLY A 58 1.07 6.49 9.39
N GLU A 59 0.79 7.79 9.43
CA GLU A 59 -0.52 8.31 9.06
C GLU A 59 -0.78 8.22 7.54
N LEU A 60 0.24 8.52 6.73
CA LEU A 60 0.22 8.53 5.26
C LEU A 60 0.09 7.10 4.68
N ALA A 61 0.52 6.08 5.41
CA ALA A 61 0.34 4.68 5.03
C ALA A 61 -1.13 4.23 4.98
N ARG A 62 -2.08 5.05 5.41
CA ARG A 62 -3.52 4.76 5.34
C ARG A 62 -4.22 5.50 4.21
N GLU A 63 -3.50 6.36 3.51
CA GLU A 63 -4.10 7.21 2.48
C GLU A 63 -4.68 6.40 1.32
N PRO A 64 -4.06 5.32 0.82
CA PRO A 64 -4.67 4.54 -0.26
C PRO A 64 -6.08 4.01 0.06
N ASP A 65 -6.32 3.54 1.29
CA ASP A 65 -7.67 3.15 1.72
C ASP A 65 -8.64 4.34 1.81
N ARG A 66 -8.14 5.51 2.19
CA ARG A 66 -8.96 6.74 2.29
C ARG A 66 -9.36 7.29 0.94
N TRP A 67 -8.70 6.88 -0.13
CA TRP A 67 -9.03 7.28 -1.49
C TRP A 67 -10.24 6.53 -2.06
N LYS A 68 -10.58 5.36 -1.49
CA LYS A 68 -11.69 4.52 -1.92
C LYS A 68 -13.02 5.26 -1.84
N GLY A 69 -13.91 5.00 -2.80
CA GLY A 69 -15.26 5.58 -2.85
C GLY A 69 -15.31 7.00 -3.42
N ALA A 70 -14.26 7.43 -4.12
CA ALA A 70 -14.22 8.69 -4.85
C ALA A 70 -15.02 8.65 -6.16
N GLY A 71 -15.38 7.44 -6.64
CA GLY A 71 -16.12 7.21 -7.86
C GLY A 71 -15.22 6.90 -9.06
N GLN A 72 -15.83 6.59 -10.20
CA GLN A 72 -15.09 6.19 -11.40
C GLN A 72 -14.51 7.42 -12.15
N PRO A 73 -13.28 7.32 -12.71
CA PRO A 73 -12.45 6.12 -12.82
C PRO A 73 -11.53 5.85 -11.61
N HIS A 74 -11.59 6.71 -10.58
CA HIS A 74 -10.61 6.72 -9.49
C HIS A 74 -10.50 5.37 -8.77
N ASP A 75 -11.66 4.83 -8.38
CA ASP A 75 -11.77 3.59 -7.62
C ASP A 75 -11.24 2.40 -8.43
N ARG A 76 -11.69 2.20 -9.68
CA ARG A 76 -11.27 1.03 -10.46
C ARG A 76 -9.76 0.99 -10.68
N GLU A 77 -9.16 2.15 -10.95
CA GLU A 77 -7.73 2.28 -11.19
C GLU A 77 -6.87 2.14 -9.93
N ARG A 78 -7.42 2.23 -8.72
CA ARG A 78 -6.63 2.24 -7.47
C ARG A 78 -7.01 1.12 -6.51
N ASP A 79 -8.28 0.77 -6.41
CA ASP A 79 -8.76 -0.25 -5.48
C ASP A 79 -8.19 -1.62 -5.83
N THR A 80 -8.00 -1.89 -7.12
CA THR A 80 -7.39 -3.13 -7.63
C THR A 80 -5.87 -3.21 -7.38
N ALA A 81 -5.26 -2.12 -6.88
CA ALA A 81 -3.86 -2.10 -6.44
C ALA A 81 -3.65 -2.78 -5.07
N HIS A 82 -4.72 -3.00 -4.30
CA HIS A 82 -4.61 -3.45 -2.91
C HIS A 82 -4.44 -4.96 -2.76
N PHE A 83 -4.65 -5.73 -3.82
CA PHE A 83 -4.62 -7.17 -3.75
C PHE A 83 -4.05 -7.80 -5.03
N ILE A 84 -3.74 -9.09 -4.92
CA ILE A 84 -3.54 -10.00 -6.03
C ILE A 84 -4.15 -11.34 -5.66
N ASP A 85 -5.28 -11.67 -6.26
CA ASP A 85 -6.00 -12.90 -5.90
C ASP A 85 -5.28 -14.08 -6.52
N MET A 86 -4.72 -14.96 -5.69
CA MET A 86 -4.05 -16.18 -6.14
C MET A 86 -4.82 -17.42 -5.72
N ASP A 87 -4.81 -18.44 -6.57
CA ASP A 87 -5.29 -19.77 -6.22
C ASP A 87 -4.32 -20.49 -5.27
N ASP A 88 -4.74 -21.66 -4.79
CA ASP A 88 -3.95 -22.48 -3.85
C ASP A 88 -2.60 -22.96 -4.44
N GLN A 89 -2.40 -22.81 -5.74
CA GLN A 89 -1.15 -23.13 -6.44
C GLN A 89 -0.28 -21.88 -6.72
N GLY A 90 -0.68 -20.71 -6.22
CA GLY A 90 0.03 -19.45 -6.40
C GLY A 90 -0.07 -18.87 -7.82
N ARG A 91 -1.10 -19.27 -8.57
CA ARG A 91 -1.40 -18.69 -9.89
C ARG A 91 -2.46 -17.62 -9.74
N VAL A 92 -2.33 -16.56 -10.53
CA VAL A 92 -3.26 -15.43 -10.47
C VAL A 92 -4.67 -15.89 -10.86
N PHE A 93 -5.59 -15.73 -9.93
CA PHE A 93 -7.03 -16.03 -9.98
C PHE A 93 -7.37 -17.52 -10.11
N ASP A 94 -6.87 -18.20 -11.14
CA ASP A 94 -7.00 -19.65 -11.30
C ASP A 94 -5.90 -20.24 -12.18
N GLN A 95 -6.00 -21.54 -12.47
CA GLN A 95 -5.08 -22.29 -13.33
C GLN A 95 -4.82 -21.71 -14.75
N ARG A 96 -5.59 -20.72 -15.21
CA ARG A 96 -5.37 -20.01 -16.48
C ARG A 96 -4.40 -18.85 -16.31
N GLY A 97 -4.29 -18.29 -15.10
CA GLY A 97 -3.38 -17.21 -14.79
C GLY A 97 -1.92 -17.63 -14.71
N MET A 98 -1.03 -16.65 -14.73
CA MET A 98 0.42 -16.86 -14.59
C MET A 98 0.83 -17.02 -13.13
N SER A 99 2.03 -17.55 -12.90
CA SER A 99 2.67 -17.46 -11.59
C SER A 99 3.22 -16.05 -11.35
N LEU A 100 3.46 -15.68 -10.09
CA LEU A 100 4.11 -14.40 -9.79
C LEU A 100 5.53 -14.28 -10.38
N ALA A 101 6.24 -15.41 -10.53
CA ALA A 101 7.57 -15.42 -11.15
C ALA A 101 7.52 -15.01 -12.63
N ASP A 102 6.42 -15.34 -13.31
CA ASP A 102 6.22 -15.12 -14.74
C ASP A 102 5.56 -13.77 -15.06
N LEU A 103 5.37 -12.89 -14.06
CA LEU A 103 4.77 -11.58 -14.27
C LEU A 103 5.49 -10.81 -15.40
N PRO A 104 4.75 -10.31 -16.41
CA PRO A 104 5.32 -9.45 -17.44
C PRO A 104 5.96 -8.19 -16.85
N ARG A 105 6.79 -7.51 -17.67
CA ARG A 105 7.47 -6.30 -17.21
C ARG A 105 6.47 -5.17 -16.97
N LEU A 106 5.51 -5.01 -17.87
CA LEU A 106 4.53 -3.92 -17.82
C LEU A 106 3.19 -4.44 -17.30
N LYS A 107 2.51 -3.63 -16.48
CA LYS A 107 1.14 -3.92 -16.06
C LYS A 107 0.21 -4.12 -17.27
N SER A 108 0.39 -3.34 -18.34
CA SER A 108 -0.40 -3.50 -19.57
C SER A 108 -0.21 -4.86 -20.25
N GLU A 109 0.99 -5.46 -20.16
CA GLU A 109 1.25 -6.81 -20.68
C GLU A 109 0.62 -7.87 -19.79
N TYR A 110 0.60 -7.65 -18.47
CA TYR A 110 -0.13 -8.47 -17.50
C TYR A 110 -1.64 -8.45 -17.77
N ASP A 111 -2.24 -7.26 -17.89
CA ASP A 111 -3.66 -7.08 -18.20
C ASP A 111 -4.03 -7.79 -19.52
N ALA A 112 -3.18 -7.66 -20.55
CA ALA A 112 -3.38 -8.33 -21.83
C ALA A 112 -3.26 -9.86 -21.73
N ALA A 113 -2.33 -10.37 -20.92
CA ALA A 113 -2.16 -11.79 -20.69
C ALA A 113 -3.35 -12.41 -19.92
N LEU A 114 -3.87 -11.71 -18.90
CA LEU A 114 -5.10 -12.11 -18.20
C LEU A 114 -6.31 -12.13 -19.14
N THR A 115 -6.49 -11.06 -19.93
CA THR A 115 -7.60 -10.98 -20.90
C THR A 115 -7.52 -12.11 -21.92
N LYS A 116 -6.32 -12.42 -22.43
CA LYS A 116 -6.08 -13.53 -23.36
C LYS A 116 -6.42 -14.89 -22.74
N ALA A 117 -6.23 -15.04 -21.44
CA ALA A 117 -6.61 -16.23 -20.67
C ALA A 117 -8.10 -16.28 -20.29
N GLY A 118 -8.87 -15.23 -20.64
CA GLY A 118 -10.29 -15.11 -20.31
C GLY A 118 -10.56 -14.80 -18.83
N LEU A 119 -9.66 -14.05 -18.19
CA LEU A 119 -9.75 -13.59 -16.80
C LEU A 119 -10.11 -12.10 -16.75
N ASP A 120 -10.87 -11.67 -15.74
CA ASP A 120 -11.13 -10.25 -15.49
C ASP A 120 -9.92 -9.62 -14.79
N VAL A 121 -9.36 -8.57 -15.41
CA VAL A 121 -8.18 -7.87 -14.91
C VAL A 121 -8.41 -7.25 -13.53
N ASN A 122 -9.63 -6.83 -13.24
CA ASN A 122 -9.96 -6.12 -12.03
C ASN A 122 -10.25 -7.06 -10.87
N ASP A 123 -10.73 -8.26 -11.16
CA ASP A 123 -10.90 -9.31 -10.14
C ASP A 123 -9.55 -9.97 -9.80
N ALA A 124 -8.56 -9.93 -10.70
CA ALA A 124 -7.23 -10.48 -10.43
C ALA A 124 -6.37 -9.58 -9.51
N GLY A 125 -6.58 -8.27 -9.53
CA GLY A 125 -5.75 -7.31 -8.81
C GLY A 125 -4.34 -7.15 -9.40
N TYR A 126 -3.60 -6.14 -8.93
CA TYR A 126 -2.27 -5.82 -9.44
C TYR A 126 -1.24 -5.39 -8.38
N LEU A 127 -1.48 -5.70 -7.10
CA LEU A 127 -0.61 -5.33 -5.97
C LEU A 127 0.91 -5.41 -6.22
N PRO A 128 1.48 -6.46 -6.86
CA PRO A 128 2.91 -6.49 -7.16
C PRO A 128 3.40 -5.27 -7.94
N TYR A 129 2.62 -4.81 -8.91
CA TYR A 129 2.98 -3.65 -9.73
C TYR A 129 2.89 -2.34 -8.93
N ALA A 130 1.94 -2.21 -8.01
CA ALA A 130 1.84 -1.04 -7.13
C ALA A 130 3.07 -0.92 -6.20
N MET A 131 3.53 -2.05 -5.65
CA MET A 131 4.76 -2.10 -4.85
C MET A 131 6.01 -1.76 -5.67
N ILE A 132 6.13 -2.32 -6.88
CA ILE A 132 7.26 -2.07 -7.78
C ILE A 132 7.30 -0.61 -8.22
N ASP A 133 6.17 -0.04 -8.63
CA ASP A 133 6.06 1.36 -9.05
C ASP A 133 6.42 2.32 -7.90
N GLY A 134 5.85 2.11 -6.71
CA GLY A 134 6.16 2.92 -5.53
C GLY A 134 7.66 2.91 -5.18
N TRP A 135 8.31 1.76 -5.26
CA TRP A 135 9.77 1.67 -5.06
C TRP A 135 10.55 2.44 -6.14
N GLN A 136 10.16 2.32 -7.41
CA GLN A 136 10.82 3.02 -8.52
C GLN A 136 10.64 4.54 -8.39
N GLN A 137 9.45 4.99 -7.99
CA GLN A 137 9.16 6.40 -7.73
C GLN A 137 10.04 6.94 -6.60
N LEU A 138 10.16 6.23 -5.47
CA LEU A 138 11.09 6.61 -4.40
C LEU A 138 12.54 6.68 -4.88
N GLY A 139 12.95 5.76 -5.75
CA GLY A 139 14.27 5.81 -6.40
C GLY A 139 14.48 7.12 -7.18
N ARG A 140 13.45 7.60 -7.89
CA ARG A 140 13.47 8.92 -8.56
C ARG A 140 13.52 10.06 -7.55
N ASP A 141 12.72 10.01 -6.50
CA ASP A 141 12.66 11.08 -5.50
C ASP A 141 13.99 11.28 -4.78
N PHE A 142 14.62 10.19 -4.34
CA PHE A 142 15.95 10.26 -3.73
C PHE A 142 17.03 10.72 -4.71
N ALA A 143 16.90 10.42 -6.01
CA ALA A 143 17.80 10.95 -7.03
C ALA A 143 17.67 12.48 -7.16
N TYR A 144 16.45 13.00 -7.27
CA TYR A 144 16.21 14.44 -7.29
C TYR A 144 16.65 15.11 -5.99
N TRP A 145 16.36 14.51 -4.83
CA TRP A 145 16.79 15.02 -3.54
C TRP A 145 18.32 15.17 -3.47
N ARG A 146 19.09 14.18 -3.95
CA ARG A 146 20.57 14.26 -4.02
C ARG A 146 21.04 15.39 -4.94
N VAL A 147 20.40 15.57 -6.09
CA VAL A 147 20.71 16.67 -7.02
C VAL A 147 20.44 18.03 -6.37
N LEU A 148 19.28 18.20 -5.71
CA LEU A 148 18.90 19.44 -5.04
C LEU A 148 19.83 19.77 -3.87
N ASN A 149 20.24 18.78 -3.08
CA ASN A 149 21.25 18.96 -2.04
C ASN A 149 22.59 19.45 -2.61
N ALA A 150 23.05 18.83 -3.70
CA ALA A 150 24.30 19.22 -4.34
C ALA A 150 24.22 20.63 -4.97
N ALA A 151 23.08 20.97 -5.58
CA ALA A 151 22.82 22.28 -6.16
C ALA A 151 22.78 23.38 -5.09
N GLU A 152 22.00 23.18 -4.02
CA GLU A 152 21.91 24.12 -2.89
C GLU A 152 23.30 24.40 -2.29
N LYS A 153 24.11 23.35 -2.09
CA LYS A 153 25.44 23.47 -1.48
C LYS A 153 26.46 24.22 -2.35
N ARG A 154 26.32 24.17 -3.68
CA ARG A 154 27.29 24.74 -4.63
C ARG A 154 26.89 26.10 -5.17
N GLU A 155 25.61 26.44 -5.09
CA GLU A 155 25.09 27.71 -5.60
C GLU A 155 25.57 28.88 -4.74
N THR A 156 26.10 29.91 -5.40
CA THR A 156 26.65 31.12 -4.77
C THR A 156 25.69 32.30 -4.84
N ASN A 157 24.76 32.29 -5.80
CA ASN A 157 23.67 33.24 -5.86
C ASN A 157 22.64 32.91 -4.76
N MET A 158 22.47 33.82 -3.80
CA MET A 158 21.61 33.60 -2.63
C MET A 158 20.14 33.31 -2.97
N GLU A 159 19.59 33.97 -4.00
CA GLU A 159 18.21 33.78 -4.42
C GLU A 159 17.99 32.38 -5.01
N ARG A 160 18.90 31.94 -5.89
CA ARG A 160 18.86 30.58 -6.46
C ARG A 160 19.11 29.51 -5.41
N GLN A 161 20.02 29.75 -4.47
CA GLN A 161 20.27 28.84 -3.36
C GLN A 161 18.99 28.67 -2.50
N ALA A 162 18.30 29.78 -2.19
CA ALA A 162 17.03 29.72 -1.46
C ALA A 162 15.96 28.95 -2.24
N TRP A 163 15.92 29.09 -3.57
CA TRP A 163 15.04 28.31 -4.42
C TRP A 163 15.34 26.80 -4.37
N TYR A 164 16.60 26.39 -4.50
CA TYR A 164 17.00 24.98 -4.37
C TYR A 164 16.68 24.40 -3.00
N ARG A 165 16.87 25.19 -1.93
CA ARG A 165 16.48 24.79 -0.57
C ARG A 165 14.98 24.53 -0.46
N ALA A 166 14.15 25.45 -0.97
CA ALA A 166 12.71 25.30 -0.93
C ALA A 166 12.24 24.07 -1.71
N ASP A 167 12.84 23.82 -2.87
CA ASP A 167 12.49 22.65 -3.69
C ASP A 167 12.96 21.33 -3.04
N ARG A 168 14.15 21.32 -2.39
CA ARG A 168 14.61 20.17 -1.59
C ARG A 168 13.63 19.83 -0.47
N ILE A 169 13.14 20.83 0.27
CA ILE A 169 12.18 20.63 1.36
C ILE A 169 10.85 20.06 0.82
N ARG A 170 10.36 20.54 -0.33
CA ARG A 170 9.18 19.94 -0.98
C ARG A 170 9.45 18.49 -1.39
N ARG A 171 10.64 18.19 -1.89
CA ARG A 171 11.03 16.82 -2.24
C ARG A 171 11.07 15.92 -1.01
N GLU A 172 11.55 16.41 0.13
CA GLU A 172 11.52 15.66 1.39
C GLU A 172 10.09 15.30 1.81
N ALA A 173 9.15 16.24 1.68
CA ALA A 173 7.74 15.99 1.96
C ALA A 173 7.12 14.94 0.99
N LEU A 174 7.46 15.01 -0.30
CA LEU A 174 7.04 14.00 -1.29
C LEU A 174 7.60 12.61 -0.94
N ILE A 175 8.87 12.52 -0.57
CA ILE A 175 9.50 11.26 -0.14
C ILE A 175 8.73 10.65 1.05
N LEU A 176 8.37 11.44 2.07
CA LEU A 176 7.60 10.92 3.21
C LEU A 176 6.22 10.40 2.78
N ARG A 177 5.53 11.14 1.90
CA ARG A 177 4.25 10.68 1.33
C ARG A 177 4.41 9.40 0.54
N ASP A 178 5.41 9.30 -0.32
CA ASP A 178 5.61 8.16 -1.19
C ASP A 178 6.10 6.93 -0.42
N ILE A 179 6.86 7.10 0.68
CA ILE A 179 7.15 6.03 1.62
C ILE A 179 5.86 5.53 2.29
N GLY A 180 4.99 6.43 2.75
CA GLY A 180 3.69 6.05 3.31
C GLY A 180 2.87 5.23 2.31
N VAL A 181 2.70 5.73 1.08
CA VAL A 181 1.91 5.06 0.05
C VAL A 181 2.52 3.72 -0.38
N MET A 182 3.84 3.62 -0.58
CA MET A 182 4.47 2.33 -0.84
C MET A 182 4.30 1.38 0.34
N GLY A 183 4.46 1.89 1.58
CA GLY A 183 4.31 1.14 2.81
C GLY A 183 2.90 0.59 3.01
N HIS A 184 1.88 1.28 2.50
CA HIS A 184 0.51 0.77 2.44
C HIS A 184 0.43 -0.56 1.68
N TYR A 185 0.89 -0.57 0.43
CA TYR A 185 0.85 -1.76 -0.44
C TYR A 185 1.75 -2.89 0.08
N VAL A 186 2.89 -2.56 0.70
CA VAL A 186 3.67 -3.57 1.42
C VAL A 186 2.86 -4.17 2.57
N GLY A 187 2.15 -3.33 3.34
CA GLY A 187 1.24 -3.77 4.40
C GLY A 187 0.12 -4.68 3.88
N ASP A 188 -0.52 -4.31 2.78
CA ASP A 188 -1.50 -5.15 2.08
C ASP A 188 -0.90 -6.49 1.66
N GLY A 189 0.35 -6.53 1.21
CA GLY A 189 1.01 -7.80 0.89
C GLY A 189 1.29 -8.70 2.10
N SER A 190 1.29 -8.17 3.33
CA SER A 190 1.43 -8.97 4.57
C SER A 190 0.11 -9.60 5.02
N GLN A 191 -0.96 -9.31 4.28
CA GLN A 191 -2.34 -9.69 4.50
C GLN A 191 -2.64 -10.98 3.71
N PRO A 192 -2.83 -12.15 4.34
CA PRO A 192 -3.10 -13.39 3.60
C PRO A 192 -4.37 -13.34 2.72
N HIS A 193 -5.39 -12.59 3.12
CA HIS A 193 -6.60 -12.36 2.35
C HIS A 193 -6.48 -11.24 1.29
N HIS A 194 -5.34 -10.54 1.11
CA HIS A 194 -5.10 -9.71 -0.10
C HIS A 194 -4.29 -10.46 -1.15
N THR A 195 -3.92 -11.71 -0.85
CA THR A 195 -3.06 -12.54 -1.70
C THR A 195 -3.71 -13.88 -2.04
N SER A 196 -5.03 -14.01 -1.81
CA SER A 196 -5.76 -15.27 -1.95
C SER A 196 -7.18 -15.07 -2.46
N ILE A 197 -7.62 -15.94 -3.37
CA ILE A 197 -9.02 -16.04 -3.83
C ILE A 197 -10.02 -16.36 -2.70
N HIS A 198 -9.55 -16.85 -1.55
CA HIS A 198 -10.36 -17.17 -0.38
C HIS A 198 -10.50 -15.98 0.59
N TYR A 199 -10.37 -14.76 0.09
CA TYR A 199 -10.33 -13.53 0.89
C TYR A 199 -11.56 -13.35 1.78
N ASN A 200 -12.76 -13.67 1.29
CA ASN A 200 -14.03 -13.60 2.03
C ASN A 200 -14.49 -14.98 2.54
N GLY A 201 -13.55 -15.78 3.03
CA GLY A 201 -13.79 -17.17 3.43
C GLY A 201 -13.78 -18.13 2.23
N TRP A 202 -13.89 -19.42 2.53
CA TRP A 202 -13.74 -20.50 1.54
C TRP A 202 -14.87 -20.58 0.51
N GLY A 203 -15.99 -19.89 0.76
CA GLY A 203 -17.07 -19.69 -0.21
C GLY A 203 -17.58 -20.98 -0.84
N ASP A 204 -17.60 -21.00 -2.17
CA ASP A 204 -18.13 -22.09 -2.99
C ASP A 204 -17.04 -23.05 -3.51
N PHE A 205 -15.80 -22.92 -3.00
CA PHE A 205 -14.68 -23.78 -3.37
C PHE A 205 -14.73 -25.12 -2.60
N PRO A 206 -14.08 -26.19 -3.11
CA PRO A 206 -13.93 -27.44 -2.36
C PRO A 206 -13.28 -27.18 -1.00
N ASN A 207 -13.99 -27.44 0.09
CA ASN A 207 -13.59 -27.09 1.46
C ASN A 207 -13.42 -28.35 2.34
N PRO A 208 -12.43 -29.24 2.05
CA PRO A 208 -12.28 -30.50 2.77
C PRO A 208 -11.89 -30.33 4.24
N GLU A 209 -11.20 -29.24 4.57
CA GLU A 209 -10.74 -28.91 5.92
C GLU A 209 -11.81 -28.18 6.77
N GLY A 210 -12.95 -27.84 6.18
CA GLY A 210 -14.08 -27.22 6.90
C GLY A 210 -13.81 -25.78 7.36
N PHE A 211 -13.03 -25.01 6.59
CA PHE A 211 -12.78 -23.60 6.86
C PHE A 211 -14.08 -22.76 6.79
N THR A 212 -14.05 -21.57 7.39
CA THR A 212 -15.21 -20.67 7.40
C THR A 212 -15.64 -20.27 5.98
N ASN A 213 -16.94 -20.31 5.71
CA ASN A 213 -17.55 -19.73 4.51
C ASN A 213 -18.11 -18.31 4.75
N SER A 214 -17.83 -17.72 5.92
CA SER A 214 -18.32 -16.39 6.25
C SER A 214 -17.71 -15.35 5.33
N ARG A 215 -18.57 -14.64 4.59
CA ARG A 215 -18.19 -13.49 3.75
C ARG A 215 -17.73 -12.26 4.56
N GLN A 216 -17.73 -12.35 5.88
CA GLN A 216 -17.20 -11.32 6.79
C GLN A 216 -15.77 -11.61 7.24
N THR A 217 -15.20 -12.77 6.86
CA THR A 217 -13.89 -13.22 7.37
C THR A 217 -12.80 -12.19 7.09
N HIS A 218 -12.76 -11.64 5.87
CA HIS A 218 -11.87 -10.54 5.51
C HIS A 218 -12.04 -9.41 6.52
N ALA A 219 -13.19 -8.71 6.48
CA ALA A 219 -13.50 -7.52 7.28
C ALA A 219 -13.21 -7.68 8.78
N LEU A 220 -13.47 -8.87 9.35
CA LEU A 220 -13.24 -9.15 10.77
C LEU A 220 -11.77 -9.34 11.11
N PHE A 221 -11.04 -10.12 10.30
CA PHE A 221 -9.60 -10.30 10.48
C PHE A 221 -8.92 -8.95 10.34
N GLU A 222 -9.29 -8.28 9.26
CA GLU A 222 -8.71 -7.05 8.88
C GLU A 222 -9.01 -5.99 9.96
N GLY A 223 -10.26 -5.77 10.30
CA GLY A 223 -10.62 -4.71 11.22
C GLY A 223 -10.49 -5.01 12.68
N GLU A 224 -11.50 -5.72 13.16
CA GLU A 224 -11.76 -5.85 14.58
C GLU A 224 -10.66 -6.64 15.27
N PHE A 225 -10.18 -7.70 14.64
CA PHE A 225 -9.10 -8.52 15.18
C PHE A 225 -7.81 -7.70 15.26
N THR A 226 -7.34 -7.13 14.14
CA THR A 226 -6.08 -6.36 14.13
C THR A 226 -6.12 -5.18 15.10
N ASN A 227 -7.22 -4.43 15.14
CA ASN A 227 -7.36 -3.32 16.10
C ASN A 227 -7.27 -3.78 17.57
N ARG A 228 -7.76 -4.99 17.88
CA ARG A 228 -7.74 -5.54 19.23
C ARG A 228 -6.37 -6.08 19.65
N VAL A 229 -5.63 -6.68 18.71
CA VAL A 229 -4.45 -7.49 19.04
C VAL A 229 -3.12 -6.88 18.61
N ALA A 230 -3.12 -5.98 17.61
CA ALA A 230 -1.88 -5.46 17.07
C ALA A 230 -1.19 -4.52 18.07
N ARG A 231 0.09 -4.78 18.33
CA ARG A 231 0.93 -3.95 19.21
C ARG A 231 2.23 -3.63 18.50
N LEU A 232 2.64 -2.36 18.54
CA LEU A 232 3.83 -1.89 17.84
C LEU A 232 5.09 -2.64 18.27
N ASP A 233 5.26 -2.88 19.57
CA ASP A 233 6.41 -3.59 20.12
C ASP A 233 6.48 -5.06 19.65
N ALA A 234 5.33 -5.71 19.50
CA ALA A 234 5.26 -7.07 18.96
C ALA A 234 5.65 -7.11 17.47
N VAL A 235 5.20 -6.12 16.69
CA VAL A 235 5.58 -5.98 15.27
C VAL A 235 7.09 -5.73 15.17
N GLU A 236 7.62 -4.75 15.89
CA GLU A 236 9.05 -4.41 15.90
C GLU A 236 9.91 -5.61 16.32
N ALA A 237 9.48 -6.39 17.32
CA ALA A 237 10.20 -7.58 17.77
C ALA A 237 10.19 -8.75 16.75
N ALA A 238 9.17 -8.83 15.90
CA ALA A 238 9.05 -9.85 14.88
C ALA A 238 9.73 -9.47 13.54
N MET A 239 10.11 -8.20 13.36
CA MET A 239 10.74 -7.73 12.13
C MET A 239 12.13 -8.37 11.95
N PRO A 240 12.38 -9.05 10.81
CA PRO A 240 13.72 -9.52 10.50
C PRO A 240 14.64 -8.33 10.18
N ALA A 241 15.95 -8.56 10.30
CA ALA A 241 16.94 -7.59 9.83
C ALA A 241 16.77 -7.31 8.32
N ALA A 242 16.95 -6.05 7.93
CA ALA A 242 16.83 -5.64 6.53
C ALA A 242 17.90 -6.35 5.66
N LYS A 243 17.45 -6.99 4.57
CA LYS A 243 18.34 -7.66 3.62
C LYS A 243 18.62 -6.73 2.42
N LEU A 244 19.70 -5.96 2.50
CA LEU A 244 20.04 -4.85 1.60
C LEU A 244 20.85 -5.24 0.34
N ASP A 245 21.34 -6.47 0.25
CA ASP A 245 22.18 -6.96 -0.84
C ASP A 245 21.37 -7.50 -2.04
N GLY A 246 21.99 -7.49 -3.23
CA GLY A 246 21.43 -8.14 -4.43
C GLY A 246 19.98 -7.73 -4.75
N PHE A 247 19.70 -6.42 -4.74
CA PHE A 247 18.33 -5.91 -4.77
C PHE A 247 17.79 -5.81 -6.20
N ASP A 248 16.98 -6.79 -6.60
CA ASP A 248 16.07 -6.68 -7.75
C ASP A 248 14.63 -6.54 -7.22
N VAL A 249 13.99 -5.39 -7.50
CA VAL A 249 12.69 -5.06 -6.90
C VAL A 249 11.61 -6.07 -7.29
N LYS A 250 11.61 -6.57 -8.54
CA LYS A 250 10.61 -7.54 -9.00
C LYS A 250 10.80 -8.86 -8.24
N ALA A 251 12.01 -9.40 -8.20
CA ALA A 251 12.30 -10.64 -7.49
C ALA A 251 12.00 -10.54 -5.98
N ARG A 252 12.24 -9.37 -5.37
CA ARG A 252 11.91 -9.11 -3.96
C ARG A 252 10.40 -9.08 -3.72
N THR A 253 9.65 -8.39 -4.56
CA THR A 253 8.18 -8.37 -4.48
C THR A 253 7.59 -9.76 -4.66
N VAL A 254 8.06 -10.52 -5.65
CA VAL A 254 7.61 -11.91 -5.86
C VAL A 254 7.92 -12.77 -4.65
N SER A 255 9.18 -12.78 -4.20
CA SER A 255 9.59 -13.58 -3.03
C SER A 255 8.76 -13.23 -1.81
N TYR A 256 8.51 -11.95 -1.56
CA TYR A 256 7.70 -11.48 -0.44
C TYR A 256 6.28 -12.07 -0.48
N LEU A 257 5.57 -11.86 -1.59
CA LEU A 257 4.17 -12.28 -1.75
C LEU A 257 3.99 -13.81 -1.83
N THR A 258 5.03 -14.57 -2.12
CA THR A 258 4.98 -16.05 -2.14
C THR A 258 5.38 -16.71 -0.81
N THR A 259 5.80 -15.92 0.19
CA THR A 259 6.27 -16.44 1.50
C THR A 259 5.40 -16.03 2.67
N THR A 260 4.54 -15.04 2.47
CA THR A 260 3.41 -14.67 3.34
C THR A 260 2.27 -15.64 3.17
#